data_AF-A0A7W0F3C4-F1
#
_entry.id   AF-A0A7W0F3C4-F1
#
_cell.length_a   1.000
_cell.length_b   1.000
_cell.length_c   1.000
_cell.angle_alpha   90.00
_cell.angle_beta   90.00
_cell.angle_gamma   90.00
#
_symmetry.space_group_name_H-M   'P 1'
#
loop_
_entity.id
_entity.type
_entity.pdbx_description
1 polymer ?
#
loop_
_entity_poly.entity_id
_entity_poly.type
_entity_poly.pdbx_seq_one_letter_code
_entity_poly.pdbx_strand_id
1 'polypeptide(L)'
;ENALRLKKDISSGRLKADLHYALAYQYYKNDDYKAALKRANKAMRSDRDHTDAKFLYHMINARIFIDKGDYYQAKEHLLHAFKMDPDDSECIMLLKGINDLLKAGQKGTGRRGE
;
A
#
# COMPACT_ATOMS: atom_id res chain seq x y z
N GLU A 1 24.92 -6.97 -24.70
CA GLU A 1 24.30 -6.57 -23.42
C GLU A 1 22.81 -6.90 -23.28
N ASN A 2 21.97 -6.62 -24.28
CA ASN A 2 20.51 -6.81 -24.17
C ASN A 2 20.05 -8.25 -23.85
N ALA A 3 20.66 -9.27 -24.46
CA ALA A 3 20.30 -10.67 -24.21
C ALA A 3 20.67 -11.15 -22.78
N LEU A 4 21.74 -10.62 -22.19
CA LEU A 4 22.18 -10.95 -20.83
C LEU A 4 21.27 -10.32 -19.78
N ARG A 5 20.85 -9.07 -20.01
CA ARG A 5 19.87 -8.37 -19.15
C ARG A 5 18.51 -9.07 -19.18
N LEU A 6 18.03 -9.44 -20.38
CA LEU A 6 16.77 -10.17 -20.54
C LEU A 6 16.81 -11.55 -19.87
N LYS A 7 17.92 -12.28 -20.01
CA LYS A 7 18.11 -13.58 -19.32
C LYS A 7 18.13 -13.41 -17.80
N LYS A 8 18.75 -12.34 -17.30
CA LYS A 8 18.77 -11.98 -15.88
C LYS A 8 17.38 -11.64 -15.36
N ASP A 9 16.62 -10.80 -16.06
CA ASP A 9 15.25 -10.41 -15.70
C ASP A 9 14.27 -11.60 -15.71
N ILE A 10 14.43 -12.54 -16.66
CA ILE A 10 13.66 -13.80 -16.68
C ILE A 10 14.05 -14.70 -15.50
N SER A 11 15.35 -14.82 -15.22
CA SER A 11 15.86 -15.66 -14.13
C SER A 11 15.63 -15.10 -12.73
N SER A 12 15.48 -13.78 -12.58
CA SER A 12 15.40 -13.10 -11.28
C SER A 12 14.01 -13.13 -10.66
N GLY A 13 13.00 -13.64 -11.37
CA GLY A 13 11.61 -13.56 -10.94
C GLY A 13 10.97 -12.19 -11.15
N ARG A 14 11.70 -11.21 -11.72
CA ARG A 14 11.21 -9.85 -11.97
C ARG A 14 9.98 -9.82 -12.87
N LEU A 15 10.00 -10.49 -14.03
CA LEU A 15 8.82 -10.54 -14.92
C LEU A 15 7.57 -11.13 -14.23
N LYS A 16 7.78 -12.14 -13.38
CA LYS A 16 6.69 -12.75 -12.60
C LYS A 16 6.17 -11.79 -11.54
N ALA A 17 7.08 -11.01 -10.94
CA ALA A 17 6.73 -9.98 -9.98
C ALA A 17 5.94 -8.85 -10.65
N ASP A 18 6.38 -8.35 -11.80
CA ASP A 18 5.70 -7.31 -12.59
C ASP A 18 4.27 -7.73 -12.96
N LEU A 19 4.08 -8.98 -13.42
CA LEU A 19 2.76 -9.52 -13.74
C LEU A 19 1.84 -9.55 -12.50
N HIS A 20 2.36 -10.00 -11.36
CA HIS A 20 1.61 -10.01 -10.12
C HIS A 20 1.32 -8.61 -9.60
N TYR A 21 2.23 -7.66 -9.77
CA TYR A 21 2.03 -6.25 -9.45
C TYR A 21 0.92 -5.64 -10.32
N ALA A 22 0.97 -5.82 -11.65
CA ALA A 22 -0.06 -5.31 -12.55
C ALA A 22 -1.47 -5.83 -12.19
N LEU A 23 -1.58 -7.13 -11.88
CA LEU A 23 -2.85 -7.70 -11.39
C LEU A 23 -3.28 -7.10 -10.05
N ALA A 24 -2.34 -6.91 -9.12
CA ALA A 24 -2.63 -6.28 -7.83
C ALA A 24 -3.18 -4.87 -8.01
N TYR A 25 -2.56 -4.09 -8.91
CA TYR A 25 -2.97 -2.73 -9.21
C TYR A 25 -4.38 -2.68 -9.81
N GLN A 26 -4.69 -3.57 -10.76
CA GLN A 26 -6.04 -3.66 -11.33
C GLN A 26 -7.10 -4.00 -10.26
N TYR A 27 -6.83 -4.97 -9.37
CA TYR A 27 -7.75 -5.26 -8.27
C TYR A 27 -7.88 -4.09 -7.29
N TYR A 28 -6.78 -3.39 -6.98
CA TYR A 28 -6.80 -2.21 -6.12
C TYR A 28 -7.67 -1.09 -6.71
N LYS A 29 -7.58 -0.84 -8.01
CA LYS A 29 -8.41 0.16 -8.71
C LYS A 29 -9.89 -0.22 -8.76
N ASN A 30 -10.21 -1.50 -8.60
CA ASN A 30 -11.58 -2.02 -8.51
C ASN A 30 -12.06 -2.21 -7.06
N ASP A 31 -11.32 -1.69 -6.08
CA ASP A 31 -11.59 -1.82 -4.65
C ASP A 31 -11.65 -3.26 -4.11
N ASP A 32 -11.20 -4.26 -4.88
CA ASP A 32 -11.02 -5.63 -4.42
C ASP A 32 -9.67 -5.77 -3.69
N TYR A 33 -9.61 -5.15 -2.51
CA TYR A 33 -8.39 -5.11 -1.71
C TYR A 33 -7.89 -6.49 -1.27
N LYS A 34 -8.79 -7.48 -1.13
CA LYS A 34 -8.43 -8.85 -0.78
C LYS A 34 -7.68 -9.53 -1.93
N ALA A 35 -8.18 -9.43 -3.16
CA ALA A 35 -7.49 -9.96 -4.33
C ALA A 35 -6.22 -9.18 -4.62
N ALA A 36 -6.24 -7.85 -4.49
CA ALA A 36 -5.08 -6.98 -4.64
C ALA A 36 -3.95 -7.41 -3.71
N LEU A 37 -4.24 -7.58 -2.42
CA LEU A 37 -3.27 -7.98 -1.40
C LEU A 37 -2.64 -9.34 -1.72
N LYS A 38 -3.45 -10.31 -2.16
CA LYS A 38 -2.96 -11.64 -2.56
C LYS A 38 -1.96 -11.54 -3.71
N ARG A 39 -2.20 -10.65 -4.68
CA ARG A 39 -1.32 -10.47 -5.84
C ARG A 39 -0.06 -9.67 -5.50
N ALA A 40 -0.17 -8.59 -4.73
CA ALA A 40 0.99 -7.81 -4.25
C ALA A 40 1.97 -8.69 -3.46
N ASN A 41 1.46 -9.56 -2.57
CA ASN A 41 2.29 -10.52 -1.84
C ASN A 41 3.03 -11.51 -2.77
N LYS A 42 2.39 -11.96 -3.86
CA LYS A 42 3.05 -12.82 -4.84
C LYS A 42 4.12 -12.08 -5.64
N ALA A 43 3.92 -10.79 -5.91
CA ALA A 43 4.93 -9.95 -6.54
C ALA A 43 6.18 -9.85 -5.64
N MET A 44 5.99 -9.44 -4.38
CA MET A 44 7.07 -9.34 -3.39
C MET A 44 7.78 -10.67 -3.07
N ARG A 45 7.10 -11.81 -3.23
CA ARG A 45 7.73 -13.14 -3.12
C ARG A 45 8.56 -13.51 -4.33
N SER A 46 8.19 -13.03 -5.51
CA SER A 46 8.88 -13.33 -6.78
C SER A 46 10.09 -12.42 -6.95
N ASP A 47 9.98 -11.17 -6.50
CA ASP A 47 11.08 -10.21 -6.41
C ASP A 47 10.93 -9.43 -5.09
N ARG A 48 11.83 -9.68 -4.15
CA ARG A 48 11.82 -9.03 -2.82
C ARG A 48 12.18 -7.55 -2.90
N ASP A 49 12.75 -7.09 -4.00
CA ASP A 49 13.17 -5.70 -4.20
C ASP A 49 12.21 -4.91 -5.09
N HIS A 50 11.08 -5.50 -5.49
CA HIS A 50 10.04 -4.80 -6.25
C HIS A 50 9.38 -3.70 -5.40
N THR A 51 9.85 -2.47 -5.59
CA THR A 51 9.43 -1.27 -4.84
C THR A 51 7.94 -0.97 -5.02
N ASP A 52 7.44 -1.03 -6.25
CA ASP A 52 6.04 -0.65 -6.51
C ASP A 52 5.05 -1.64 -5.88
N ALA A 53 5.39 -2.93 -5.84
CA ALA A 53 4.61 -3.94 -5.15
C ALA A 53 4.59 -3.73 -3.63
N LYS A 54 5.70 -3.28 -3.04
CA LYS A 54 5.78 -2.92 -1.61
C LYS A 54 4.96 -1.66 -1.32
N PHE A 55 5.07 -0.63 -2.15
CA PHE A 55 4.27 0.59 -2.02
C PHE A 55 2.77 0.25 -2.07
N LEU A 56 2.36 -0.46 -3.12
CA LEU A 56 0.96 -0.87 -3.30
C LEU A 56 0.47 -1.77 -2.16
N TYR A 57 1.31 -2.65 -1.62
CA TYR A 57 0.98 -3.45 -0.44
C TYR A 57 0.60 -2.57 0.76
N HIS A 58 1.33 -1.49 1.01
CA HIS A 58 1.01 -0.56 2.09
C HIS A 58 -0.29 0.21 1.81
N MET A 59 -0.50 0.69 0.58
CA MET A 59 -1.75 1.34 0.16
C MET A 59 -2.97 0.42 0.33
N ILE A 60 -2.87 -0.84 -0.08
CA ILE A 60 -3.94 -1.84 0.07
C ILE A 60 -4.28 -2.08 1.54
N ASN A 61 -3.27 -2.29 2.40
CA ASN A 61 -3.53 -2.53 3.82
C ASN A 61 -4.13 -1.29 4.49
N ALA A 62 -3.67 -0.09 4.14
CA ALA A 62 -4.28 1.15 4.62
C ALA A 62 -5.77 1.22 4.30
N ARG A 63 -6.17 0.92 3.05
CA ARG A 63 -7.58 0.84 2.65
C ARG A 63 -8.36 -0.19 3.47
N ILE A 64 -7.83 -1.40 3.63
CA ILE A 64 -8.47 -2.46 4.43
C ILE A 64 -8.69 -2.02 5.88
N PHE A 65 -7.74 -1.30 6.48
CA PHE A 65 -7.87 -0.81 7.85
C PHE A 65 -8.80 0.40 7.97
N ILE A 66 -8.83 1.28 6.95
CA ILE A 66 -9.84 2.36 6.85
C ILE A 66 -11.25 1.76 6.83
N ASP A 67 -11.49 0.73 6.01
CA ASP A 67 -12.80 0.07 5.91
C ASP A 67 -13.23 -0.59 7.22
N LYS A 68 -12.26 -1.02 8.04
CA LYS A 68 -12.49 -1.57 9.38
C LYS A 68 -12.62 -0.50 10.47
N GLY A 69 -12.36 0.76 10.16
CA GLY A 69 -12.31 1.86 11.13
C GLY A 69 -11.06 1.85 12.03
N ASP A 70 -10.06 1.03 11.75
CA ASP A 70 -8.78 1.02 12.50
C ASP A 70 -7.82 2.05 11.90
N TYR A 71 -8.08 3.31 12.22
CA TYR A 71 -7.33 4.44 11.68
C TYR A 71 -5.87 4.49 12.13
N TYR A 72 -5.52 3.83 13.25
CA TYR A 72 -4.13 3.74 13.71
C TYR A 72 -3.31 2.81 12.82
N GLN A 73 -3.81 1.59 12.57
CA GLN A 73 -3.13 0.67 11.65
C GLN A 73 -3.08 1.22 10.22
N ALA A 74 -4.17 1.85 9.77
CA ALA A 74 -4.18 2.50 8.46
C ALA A 74 -3.11 3.60 8.35
N LYS A 75 -2.94 4.42 9.39
CA LYS A 75 -1.89 5.45 9.44
C LYS A 75 -0.48 4.86 9.34
N GLU A 76 -0.19 3.80 10.09
CA GLU A 76 1.13 3.16 10.06
C GLU A 76 1.49 2.68 8.64
N HIS A 77 0.53 2.04 7.96
CA HIS A 77 0.74 1.63 6.57
C HIS A 77 0.95 2.82 5.63
N LEU A 78 0.19 3.91 5.75
CA LEU A 78 0.37 5.11 4.93
C LEU A 78 1.70 5.81 5.20
N LEU A 79 2.20 5.79 6.44
CA LEU A 79 3.52 6.34 6.75
C LEU A 79 4.64 5.54 6.06
N HIS A 80 4.48 4.21 5.94
CA HIS A 80 5.39 3.41 5.14
C HIS A 80 5.29 3.74 3.64
N ALA A 81 4.08 3.85 3.09
CA ALA A 81 3.88 4.24 1.69
C ALA A 81 4.47 5.64 1.39
N PHE A 82 4.20 6.61 2.25
CA PHE A 82 4.71 7.99 2.15
C PHE A 82 6.23 8.08 2.21
N LYS A 83 6.90 7.23 3.01
CA LYS A 83 8.37 7.17 3.02
C LYS A 83 8.96 6.68 1.70
N MET A 84 8.19 5.90 0.93
CA MET A 84 8.63 5.35 -0.35
C MET A 84 8.34 6.31 -1.50
N ASP A 85 7.15 6.89 -1.51
CA ASP A 85 6.74 7.92 -2.47
C ASP A 85 6.04 9.07 -1.71
N PRO A 86 6.79 10.12 -1.33
CA PRO A 86 6.25 11.28 -0.62
C PRO A 86 5.32 12.15 -1.47
N ASP A 87 5.35 12.01 -2.80
CA ASP A 87 4.61 12.85 -3.74
C ASP A 87 3.32 12.16 -4.24
N ASP A 88 3.06 10.91 -3.85
CA ASP A 88 1.84 10.20 -4.20
C ASP A 88 0.60 10.89 -3.61
N SER A 89 -0.21 11.46 -4.51
CA SER A 89 -1.37 12.26 -4.14
C SER A 89 -2.42 11.46 -3.38
N GLU A 90 -2.60 10.17 -3.70
CA GLU A 90 -3.56 9.32 -2.99
C GLU A 90 -3.12 9.09 -1.54
N CYS A 91 -1.86 8.72 -1.33
CA CYS A 91 -1.26 8.52 -0.02
C CYS A 91 -1.36 9.79 0.84
N ILE A 92 -1.01 10.95 0.29
CA ILE A 92 -1.11 12.24 0.98
C ILE A 92 -2.56 12.52 1.42
N MET A 93 -3.53 12.34 0.51
CA MET A 93 -4.95 12.57 0.81
C MET A 93 -5.45 11.65 1.93
N LEU A 94 -5.14 10.35 1.86
CA LEU A 94 -5.56 9.38 2.87
C LEU A 94 -4.92 9.66 4.23
N LEU A 95 -3.63 9.97 4.25
CA LEU A 95 -2.91 10.26 5.47
C LEU A 95 -3.45 11.53 6.15
N LYS A 96 -3.76 12.57 5.36
CA LYS A 96 -4.44 13.77 5.86
C LYS A 96 -5.80 13.44 6.46
N GLY A 97 -6.66 12.72 5.73
CA GLY A 97 -7.99 12.33 6.20
C GLY A 97 -7.97 11.55 7.50
N ILE A 98 -7.07 10.57 7.62
CA ILE A 98 -6.89 9.80 8.85
C ILE A 98 -6.42 10.67 10.01
N ASN A 99 -5.47 11.57 9.78
CA ASN A 99 -5.00 12.47 10.84
C ASN A 99 -6.13 13.38 11.34
N ASP A 100 -7.02 13.83 10.46
CA ASP A 100 -8.17 14.65 10.84
C ASP A 100 -9.20 13.83 11.65
N LEU A 101 -9.47 12.58 11.25
CA LEU A 101 -10.34 11.66 12.00
C LEU A 101 -9.80 11.36 13.40
N LEU A 102 -8.51 11.06 13.52
CA LEU A 102 -7.86 10.80 14.81
C LEU A 102 -7.89 12.03 15.72
N LYS A 103 -7.64 13.23 15.18
CA LYS A 103 -7.74 14.48 15.93
C LYS A 103 -9.17 14.75 16.42
N ALA A 104 -10.17 14.48 15.59
CA ALA A 104 -11.58 14.65 15.96
C ALA A 104 -11.99 13.69 17.08
N GLY A 105 -11.58 12.43 17.01
CA GLY A 105 -11.83 11.42 18.05
C GLY A 105 -11.23 11.80 19.41
N GLN A 106 -10.02 12.38 19.43
CA GLN A 106 -9.35 12.84 20.66
C GLN A 106 -10.02 14.07 21.29
N LYS A 107 -10.61 14.96 20.48
CA LYS A 107 -11.31 16.15 20.99
C LYS A 107 -12.64 15.80 21.67
N GLY A 108 -13.28 14.70 21.29
CA GLY A 108 -14.54 14.23 21.88
C GLY A 108 -14.38 13.66 23.30
N THR A 109 -13.20 13.16 23.66
CA THR A 109 -12.94 12.56 24.98
C THR A 109 -12.49 13.57 26.03
N GLY A 110 -12.23 14.83 25.65
CA GLY A 110 -11.72 15.89 26.54
C GLY A 110 -12.78 16.78 27.22
N ARG A 111 -14.08 16.47 27.10
CA ARG A 111 -15.19 17.26 27.69
C ARG A 111 -16.05 16.46 28.67
N ARG A 112 -15.42 15.79 29.64
CA ARG A 112 -16.11 15.29 30.84
C ARG A 112 -15.25 15.60 32.06
N GLY A 113 -15.54 16.73 32.68
CA GLY A 113 -14.83 17.24 33.85
C GLY A 113 -15.18 18.70 34.07
N GLU A 114 -16.47 18.95 34.30
CA GLU A 114 -16.94 20.10 35.10
C GLU A 114 -17.22 19.58 36.51
#